data_AF-A0A9E5A6F0-F1
#
_entry.id   AF-A0A9E5A6F0-F1
#
_cell.length_a   1.000
_cell.length_b   1.000
_cell.length_c   1.000
_cell.angle_alpha   90.00
_cell.angle_beta   90.00
_cell.angle_gamma   90.00
#
_symmetry.space_group_name_H-M   'P 1'
#
loop_
_entity.id
_entity.type
_entity.pdbx_description
1 polymer ?
#
loop_
_entity_poly.entity_id
_entity_poly.type
_entity_poly.pdbx_seq_one_letter_code
_entity_poly.pdbx_strand_id
1 'polypeptide(L)'
;MAINAQRNLNVTSFKLGRALEQLSSGMRINRAADDAAGLAISEKMRTLIRGMQQGSRNGQDGISMVQIAEGALNEVTGILQRMRELTVQAGNDTLSLNDRRAIGEELLTLKSEVDNISARTTFNGLSLLTGSLSTLQDLRRRSRRAAAWSRSTASRSAGTRPWIP
;
A
#
# COMPACT_ATOMS: atom_id res chain seq x y z
N MET A 1 25.66 -61.52 12.24
CA MET A 1 25.14 -60.91 10.99
C MET A 1 23.81 -60.16 11.17
N ALA A 2 22.95 -60.52 12.13
CA ALA A 2 21.66 -59.84 12.38
C ALA A 2 21.78 -58.36 12.78
N ILE A 3 22.81 -57.99 13.55
CA ILE A 3 23.03 -56.58 13.99
C ILE A 3 23.32 -55.66 12.79
N ASN A 4 24.06 -56.14 11.78
CA ASN A 4 24.34 -55.37 10.57
C ASN A 4 23.10 -55.23 9.69
N ALA A 5 22.29 -56.29 9.59
CA ALA A 5 21.00 -56.24 8.91
C ALA A 5 20.05 -55.23 9.57
N GLN A 6 19.96 -55.22 10.91
CA GLN A 6 19.14 -54.26 11.64
C GLN A 6 19.60 -52.81 11.47
N ARG A 7 20.92 -52.54 11.50
CA ARG A 7 21.46 -51.19 11.22
C ARG A 7 21.14 -50.75 9.79
N ASN A 8 21.29 -51.64 8.82
CA ASN A 8 20.98 -51.32 7.43
C ASN A 8 19.49 -51.03 7.24
N LEU A 9 18.60 -51.80 7.86
CA LEU A 9 17.14 -51.57 7.86
C LEU A 9 16.75 -50.23 8.51
N ASN A 10 17.40 -49.85 9.60
CA ASN A 10 17.16 -48.55 10.24
C ASN A 10 17.60 -47.39 9.34
N VAL A 11 18.76 -47.51 8.66
CA VAL A 11 19.26 -46.49 7.72
C VAL A 11 18.35 -46.36 6.49
N THR A 12 17.86 -47.46 5.92
CA THR A 12 16.91 -47.41 4.80
C THR A 12 15.55 -46.86 5.22
N SER A 13 15.04 -47.22 6.40
CA SER A 13 13.79 -46.65 6.93
C SER A 13 13.88 -45.13 7.12
N PHE A 14 15.02 -44.64 7.61
CA PHE A 14 15.27 -43.21 7.75
C PHE A 14 15.35 -42.48 6.40
N LYS A 15 16.03 -43.07 5.40
CA LYS A 15 16.10 -42.52 4.04
C LYS A 15 14.72 -42.51 3.35
N LEU A 16 13.91 -43.56 3.55
CA LEU A 16 12.55 -43.64 3.03
C LEU A 16 11.67 -42.54 3.64
N GLY A 17 11.75 -42.32 4.95
CA GLY A 17 11.04 -41.23 5.62
C GLY A 17 11.39 -39.85 5.05
N ARG A 18 12.67 -39.61 4.74
CA ARG A 18 13.11 -38.35 4.10
C ARG A 18 12.58 -38.21 2.67
N ALA A 19 12.59 -39.27 1.87
CA ALA A 19 12.06 -39.24 0.51
C ALA A 19 10.54 -38.96 0.51
N LEU A 20 9.80 -39.54 1.45
CA LEU A 20 8.38 -39.27 1.64
C LEU A 20 8.12 -37.82 2.07
N GLU A 21 8.96 -37.25 2.94
CA GLU A 21 8.87 -35.84 3.35
C GLU A 21 9.16 -34.87 2.20
N GLN A 22 10.16 -35.17 1.36
CA GLN A 22 10.46 -34.39 0.15
C GLN A 22 9.35 -34.52 -0.89
N LEU A 23 8.77 -35.71 -1.06
CA LEU A 23 7.64 -35.94 -1.96
C LEU A 23 6.38 -35.21 -1.49
N SER A 24 6.07 -35.28 -0.18
CA SER A 24 4.90 -34.62 0.41
C SER A 24 5.00 -33.10 0.40
N SER A 25 6.20 -32.54 0.53
CA SER A 25 6.42 -31.10 0.53
C SER A 25 6.74 -30.54 -0.86
N GLY A 26 7.18 -31.38 -1.80
CA GLY A 26 7.75 -30.96 -3.09
C GLY A 26 9.07 -30.18 -2.95
N MET A 27 9.65 -30.11 -1.75
CA MET A 27 10.84 -29.32 -1.46
C MET A 27 12.06 -30.21 -1.29
N ARG A 28 13.12 -29.91 -2.05
CA ARG A 28 14.39 -30.65 -1.98
C ARG A 28 15.14 -30.44 -0.65
N ILE A 29 14.95 -29.29 0.00
CA ILE A 29 15.52 -28.94 1.31
C ILE A 29 14.37 -28.62 2.26
N ASN A 30 14.05 -29.56 3.16
CA ASN A 30 12.96 -29.40 4.14
C ASN A 30 13.46 -29.25 5.59
N ARG A 31 14.75 -29.53 5.86
CA ARG A 31 15.34 -29.50 7.21
C ARG A 31 16.63 -28.69 7.24
N ALA A 32 16.79 -27.85 8.27
CA ALA A 32 18.01 -27.07 8.50
C ALA A 32 19.22 -27.96 8.81
N ALA A 33 18.97 -29.19 9.25
CA ALA A 33 19.99 -30.16 9.65
C ALA A 33 20.79 -30.73 8.47
N ASP A 34 20.25 -30.72 7.24
CA ASP A 34 20.93 -31.27 6.06
C ASP A 34 21.64 -30.19 5.20
N ASP A 35 21.10 -28.96 5.14
CA ASP A 35 21.73 -27.80 4.49
C ASP A 35 21.18 -26.47 5.07
N ALA A 36 21.81 -25.98 6.14
CA ALA A 36 21.39 -24.76 6.82
C ALA A 36 21.50 -23.51 5.92
N ALA A 37 22.52 -23.45 5.05
CA ALA A 37 22.74 -22.31 4.16
C ALA A 37 21.73 -22.31 3.00
N GLY A 38 21.49 -23.47 2.37
CA GLY A 38 20.50 -23.65 1.32
C GLY A 38 19.06 -23.44 1.81
N LEU A 39 18.74 -23.87 3.04
CA LEU A 39 17.45 -23.56 3.65
C LEU A 39 17.30 -22.05 3.93
N ALA A 40 18.33 -21.39 4.48
CA ALA A 40 18.28 -19.96 4.78
C ALA A 40 18.09 -19.10 3.53
N ILE A 41 18.79 -19.42 2.42
CA ILE A 41 18.60 -18.74 1.13
C ILE A 41 17.19 -19.01 0.58
N SER A 42 16.72 -20.25 0.66
CA SER A 42 15.39 -20.62 0.17
C SER A 42 14.27 -19.91 0.95
N GLU A 43 14.38 -19.79 2.28
CA GLU A 43 13.39 -19.05 3.07
C GLU A 43 13.48 -17.54 2.84
N LYS A 44 14.68 -16.99 2.61
CA LYS A 44 14.86 -15.61 2.15
C LYS A 44 14.13 -15.39 0.83
N MET A 45 14.32 -16.27 -0.16
CA MET A 45 13.62 -16.19 -1.44
C MET A 45 12.10 -16.33 -1.28
N ARG A 46 11.60 -17.26 -0.45
CA ARG A 46 10.16 -17.37 -0.16
C ARG A 46 9.61 -16.09 0.47
N THR A 47 10.33 -15.50 1.41
CA THR A 47 9.96 -14.24 2.04
C THR A 47 9.94 -13.10 1.03
N LEU A 48 10.92 -13.02 0.14
CA LEU A 48 10.95 -12.06 -0.96
C LEU A 48 9.78 -12.26 -1.92
N ILE A 49 9.45 -13.50 -2.30
CA ILE A 49 8.31 -13.81 -3.17
C ILE A 49 7.01 -13.37 -2.52
N ARG A 50 6.78 -13.70 -1.24
CA ARG A 50 5.61 -13.24 -0.49
C ARG A 50 5.55 -11.71 -0.43
N GLY A 51 6.69 -11.06 -0.21
CA GLY A 51 6.83 -9.59 -0.23
C GLY A 51 6.51 -8.98 -1.58
N MET A 52 7.02 -9.56 -2.68
CA MET A 52 6.74 -9.13 -4.06
C MET A 52 5.27 -9.33 -4.43
N GLN A 53 4.65 -10.45 -4.05
CA GLN A 53 3.23 -10.69 -4.26
C GLN A 53 2.37 -9.65 -3.54
N GLN A 54 2.72 -9.32 -2.29
CA GLN A 54 2.03 -8.24 -1.58
C GLN A 54 2.29 -6.88 -2.23
N GLY A 55 3.52 -6.61 -2.67
CA GLY A 55 3.86 -5.39 -3.40
C GLY A 55 3.07 -5.24 -4.70
N SER A 56 2.89 -6.33 -5.45
CA SER A 56 2.07 -6.37 -6.65
C SER A 56 0.60 -6.07 -6.36
N ARG A 57 0.02 -6.67 -5.31
CA ARG A 57 -1.35 -6.34 -4.86
C ARG A 57 -1.47 -4.87 -4.45
N ASN A 58 -0.53 -4.35 -3.67
CA ASN A 58 -0.52 -2.95 -3.27
C ASN A 58 -0.41 -2.01 -4.49
N GLY A 59 0.35 -2.40 -5.52
CA GLY A 59 0.45 -1.67 -6.78
C GLY A 59 -0.88 -1.67 -7.53
N GLN A 60 -1.55 -2.82 -7.59
CA GLN A 60 -2.88 -2.93 -8.19
C GLN A 60 -3.92 -2.06 -7.46
N ASP A 61 -3.91 -2.05 -6.13
CA ASP A 61 -4.77 -1.17 -5.33
C ASP A 61 -4.48 0.31 -5.62
N GLY A 62 -3.22 0.67 -5.81
CA GLY A 62 -2.79 2.01 -6.22
C GLY A 62 -3.33 2.39 -7.60
N ILE A 63 -3.31 1.47 -8.56
CA ILE A 63 -3.90 1.67 -9.90
C ILE A 63 -5.41 1.91 -9.79
N SER A 64 -6.13 1.06 -9.05
CA SER A 64 -7.57 1.21 -8.85
C SER A 64 -7.93 2.53 -8.16
N MET A 65 -7.13 2.96 -7.18
CA MET A 65 -7.29 4.27 -6.54
C MET A 65 -7.12 5.42 -7.54
N VAL A 66 -6.11 5.37 -8.40
CA VAL A 66 -5.87 6.40 -9.43
C VAL A 66 -7.00 6.41 -10.46
N GLN A 67 -7.50 5.25 -10.89
CA GLN A 67 -8.62 5.16 -11.84
C GLN A 67 -9.89 5.82 -11.31
N ILE A 68 -10.22 5.60 -10.02
CA ILE A 68 -11.38 6.26 -9.39
C ILE A 68 -11.15 7.78 -9.35
N ALA A 69 -9.94 8.23 -9.00
CA ALA A 69 -9.61 9.65 -9.00
C ALA A 69 -9.70 10.26 -10.40
N GLU A 70 -9.20 9.57 -11.44
CA GLU A 70 -9.24 10.02 -12.82
C GLU A 70 -10.67 10.13 -13.34
N GLY A 71 -11.52 9.13 -13.07
CA GLY A 71 -12.95 9.19 -13.41
C GLY A 71 -13.65 10.40 -12.77
N ALA A 72 -13.39 10.65 -11.48
CA ALA A 72 -13.94 11.83 -10.80
C ALA A 72 -13.40 13.15 -11.38
N LEU A 73 -12.12 13.22 -11.75
CA LEU A 73 -11.54 14.42 -12.36
C LEU A 73 -12.05 14.66 -13.78
N ASN A 74 -12.42 13.63 -14.52
CA ASN A 74 -13.08 13.76 -15.83
C ASN A 74 -14.45 14.44 -15.69
N GLU A 75 -15.25 14.05 -14.69
CA GLU A 75 -16.52 14.72 -14.37
C GLU A 75 -16.31 16.20 -14.01
N VAL A 76 -15.33 16.49 -13.12
CA VAL A 76 -14.98 17.87 -12.76
C VAL A 76 -14.54 18.67 -13.99
N THR A 77 -13.77 18.06 -14.90
CA THR A 77 -13.32 18.71 -16.14
C THR A 77 -14.50 19.06 -17.04
N GLY A 78 -15.48 18.17 -17.18
CA GLY A 78 -16.72 18.45 -17.92
C GLY A 78 -17.51 19.61 -17.32
N ILE A 79 -17.63 19.64 -15.99
CA ILE A 79 -18.28 20.77 -15.29
C ILE A 79 -17.53 22.08 -15.53
N LEU A 80 -16.20 22.09 -15.45
CA LEU A 80 -15.40 23.29 -15.68
C LEU A 80 -15.50 23.80 -17.12
N GLN A 81 -15.62 22.90 -18.11
CA GLN A 81 -15.91 23.27 -19.49
C GLN A 81 -17.27 23.95 -19.60
N ARG A 82 -18.31 23.39 -18.97
CA ARG A 82 -19.64 24.01 -18.92
C ARG A 82 -19.63 25.38 -18.23
N MET A 83 -18.92 25.52 -17.11
CA MET A 83 -18.75 26.79 -16.42
C MET A 83 -18.08 27.84 -17.33
N ARG A 84 -17.10 27.42 -18.15
CA ARG A 84 -16.46 28.31 -19.13
C ARG A 84 -17.44 28.78 -20.20
N GLU A 85 -18.24 27.88 -20.76
CA GLU A 85 -19.28 28.23 -21.75
C GLU A 85 -20.24 29.27 -21.19
N LEU A 86 -20.75 29.04 -19.98
CA LEU A 86 -21.63 29.96 -19.26
C LEU A 86 -20.97 31.32 -19.01
N THR A 87 -19.69 31.34 -18.66
CA THR A 87 -18.94 32.59 -18.44
C THR A 87 -18.80 33.40 -19.73
N VAL A 88 -18.51 32.73 -20.86
CA VAL A 88 -18.46 33.38 -22.18
C VAL A 88 -19.85 33.90 -22.58
N GLN A 89 -20.90 33.14 -22.31
CA GLN A 89 -22.28 33.55 -22.55
C GLN A 89 -22.68 34.78 -21.73
N ALA A 90 -22.29 34.84 -20.45
CA ALA A 90 -22.53 35.99 -19.58
C ALA A 90 -21.75 37.25 -20.00
N GLY A 91 -20.63 37.07 -20.70
CA GLY A 91 -19.82 38.16 -21.27
C GLY A 91 -20.44 38.83 -22.50
N ASN A 92 -21.57 38.33 -23.01
CA ASN A 92 -22.28 38.98 -24.12
C ASN A 92 -23.08 40.20 -23.63
N ASP A 93 -22.79 41.37 -24.19
CA ASP A 93 -23.38 42.66 -23.80
C ASP A 93 -24.84 42.85 -24.23
N THR A 94 -25.37 41.96 -25.08
CA THR A 94 -26.79 41.98 -25.47
C THR A 94 -27.70 41.21 -24.50
N LEU A 95 -27.12 40.50 -23.51
CA LEU A 95 -27.87 39.69 -22.56
C LEU A 95 -28.56 40.54 -21.49
N SER A 96 -29.79 40.21 -21.11
CA SER A 96 -30.50 40.95 -20.07
C SER A 96 -29.89 40.71 -18.69
N LEU A 97 -30.16 41.62 -17.73
CA LEU A 97 -29.68 41.47 -16.35
C LEU A 97 -30.25 40.22 -15.65
N ASN A 98 -31.46 39.81 -16.02
CA ASN A 98 -32.10 38.60 -15.49
C ASN A 98 -31.41 37.33 -16.00
N ASP A 99 -31.03 37.30 -17.28
CA ASP A 99 -30.31 36.16 -17.87
C ASP A 99 -28.91 36.02 -17.24
N ARG A 100 -28.22 37.15 -17.00
CA ARG A 100 -26.93 37.14 -16.29
C ARG A 100 -27.07 36.62 -14.86
N ARG A 101 -28.16 36.90 -14.15
CA ARG A 101 -28.44 36.31 -12.82
C ARG A 101 -28.68 34.82 -12.90
N ALA A 102 -29.48 34.35 -13.85
CA ALA A 102 -29.75 32.91 -14.03
C ALA A 102 -28.46 32.13 -14.33
N ILE A 103 -27.59 32.66 -15.19
CA ILE A 103 -26.25 32.08 -15.45
C ILE A 103 -25.41 32.04 -14.17
N GLY A 104 -25.45 33.10 -13.35
CA GLY A 104 -24.77 33.15 -12.05
C GLY A 104 -25.25 32.07 -11.08
N GLU A 105 -26.55 31.81 -11.02
CA GLU A 105 -27.13 30.73 -10.20
C GLU A 105 -26.72 29.34 -10.70
N GLU A 106 -26.69 29.14 -12.01
CA GLU A 106 -26.18 27.89 -12.62
C GLU A 106 -24.69 27.68 -12.28
N LEU A 107 -23.86 28.72 -12.38
CA LEU A 107 -22.45 28.67 -12.00
C LEU A 107 -22.23 28.31 -10.51
N LEU A 108 -23.06 28.84 -9.61
CA LEU A 108 -23.00 28.49 -8.19
C LEU A 108 -23.38 27.02 -7.95
N THR A 109 -24.37 26.52 -8.68
CA THR A 109 -24.79 25.10 -8.62
C THR A 109 -23.67 24.19 -9.12
N LEU A 110 -23.05 24.53 -10.26
CA LEU A 110 -21.92 23.78 -10.80
C LEU A 110 -20.71 23.79 -9.84
N LYS A 111 -20.43 24.92 -9.19
CA LYS A 111 -19.39 25.01 -8.15
C LYS A 111 -19.69 24.05 -6.99
N SER A 112 -20.93 24.05 -6.48
CA SER A 112 -21.33 23.12 -5.42
C SER A 112 -21.18 21.66 -5.85
N GLU A 113 -21.43 21.35 -7.12
CA GLU A 113 -21.29 19.99 -7.62
C GLU A 113 -19.82 19.55 -7.71
N VAL A 114 -18.91 20.45 -8.07
CA VAL A 114 -17.45 20.18 -7.99
C VAL A 114 -17.03 19.86 -6.56
N ASP A 115 -17.49 20.64 -5.58
CA ASP A 115 -17.20 20.39 -4.16
C ASP A 115 -17.78 19.04 -3.70
N ASN A 116 -18.98 18.67 -4.15
CA ASN A 116 -19.60 17.38 -3.87
C ASN A 116 -18.84 16.20 -4.50
N ILE A 117 -18.38 16.33 -5.75
CA ILE A 117 -17.54 15.31 -6.41
C ILE A 117 -16.26 15.10 -5.59
N SER A 118 -15.61 16.19 -5.18
CA SER A 118 -14.39 16.11 -4.38
C SER A 118 -14.62 15.39 -3.04
N ALA A 119 -15.74 15.66 -2.37
CA ALA A 119 -16.10 15.05 -1.10
C ALA A 119 -16.48 13.57 -1.20
N ARG A 120 -17.25 13.17 -2.22
CA ARG A 120 -17.71 11.78 -2.39
C ARG A 120 -16.66 10.83 -2.97
N THR A 121 -15.62 11.37 -3.61
CA THR A 121 -14.54 10.56 -4.22
C THR A 121 -13.64 9.97 -3.14
N THR A 122 -13.90 8.70 -2.80
CA THR A 122 -13.19 7.98 -1.75
C THR A 122 -12.72 6.60 -2.21
N PHE A 123 -11.61 6.13 -1.64
CA PHE A 123 -11.11 4.77 -1.81
C PHE A 123 -10.80 4.17 -0.44
N ASN A 124 -11.45 3.06 -0.09
CA ASN A 124 -11.31 2.42 1.23
C ASN A 124 -11.48 3.42 2.40
N GLY A 125 -12.42 4.35 2.28
CA GLY A 125 -12.70 5.39 3.28
C GLY A 125 -11.73 6.58 3.29
N LEU A 126 -10.74 6.62 2.39
CA LEU A 126 -9.83 7.74 2.22
C LEU A 126 -10.33 8.68 1.12
N SER A 127 -10.57 9.95 1.43
CA SER A 127 -10.84 10.97 0.40
C SER A 127 -9.61 11.21 -0.46
N LEU A 128 -9.81 11.21 -1.77
CA LEU A 128 -8.72 11.31 -2.75
C LEU A 128 -8.45 12.74 -3.22
N LEU A 129 -9.50 13.58 -3.31
CA LEU A 129 -9.44 14.88 -4.00
C LEU A 129 -9.46 16.10 -3.07
N THR A 130 -9.55 15.89 -1.74
CA THR A 130 -9.65 16.97 -0.75
C THR A 130 -8.30 17.50 -0.27
N GLY A 131 -7.18 16.98 -0.78
CA GLY A 131 -5.82 17.32 -0.32
C GLY A 131 -5.46 16.72 1.06
N SER A 132 -6.39 16.09 1.77
CA SER A 132 -6.15 15.44 3.06
C SER A 132 -5.14 14.28 2.98
N LEU A 133 -5.08 13.59 1.84
CA LEU A 133 -4.20 12.45 1.62
C LEU A 133 -2.70 12.80 1.80
N SER A 134 -2.27 13.98 1.34
CA SER A 134 -0.87 14.43 1.49
C SER A 134 -0.54 14.74 2.96
N THR A 135 -1.51 15.30 3.69
CA THR A 135 -1.37 15.66 5.10
C THR A 135 -1.29 14.42 5.99
N LEU A 136 -2.13 13.42 5.75
CA LEU A 136 -2.09 12.14 6.49
C LEU A 136 -0.78 11.38 6.24
N GLN A 137 -0.27 11.40 5.01
CA GLN A 137 1.02 10.79 4.70
C GLN A 137 2.18 11.51 5.41
N ASP A 138 2.18 12.84 5.46
CA ASP A 138 3.23 13.60 6.13
C ASP A 138 3.17 13.42 7.66
N LEU A 139 1.99 13.42 8.26
CA LEU A 139 1.81 13.11 9.69
C LEU A 139 2.29 11.69 10.03
N ARG A 140 1.99 10.71 9.19
CA ARG A 140 2.48 9.32 9.36
C ARG A 140 3.99 9.22 9.18
N ARG A 141 4.61 10.05 8.34
CA ARG A 141 6.08 10.14 8.21
C ARG A 141 6.71 10.78 9.45
N ARG A 142 6.11 11.85 9.96
CA ARG A 142 6.56 12.56 11.18
C ARG A 142 6.47 11.68 12.42
N SER A 143 5.37 10.96 12.63
CA SER A 143 5.21 10.05 13.76
C SER A 143 6.22 8.90 13.74
N ARG A 144 6.51 8.35 12.55
CA ARG A 144 7.56 7.33 12.37
C ARG A 144 8.96 7.86 12.70
N ARG A 145 9.29 9.10 12.30
CA ARG A 145 10.57 9.73 12.61
C ARG A 145 10.71 10.03 14.11
N ALA A 146 9.64 10.52 14.74
CA ALA A 146 9.62 10.77 16.19
C ALA A 146 9.82 9.47 17.00
N ALA A 147 9.16 8.38 16.59
CA ALA A 147 9.32 7.07 17.22
C ALA A 147 10.73 6.46 16.99
N ALA A 148 11.36 6.75 15.85
CA ALA A 148 12.75 6.34 15.59
C ALA A 148 13.76 7.13 16.44
N TRP A 149 13.53 8.44 16.63
CA TRP A 149 14.37 9.30 17.47
C TRP A 149 14.28 8.96 18.96
N SER A 150 13.08 8.66 19.48
CA SER A 150 12.91 8.22 20.87
C SER A 150 13.64 6.90 21.17
N ARG A 151 13.67 5.95 20.22
CA ARG A 151 14.40 4.69 20.38
C ARG A 151 15.92 4.87 20.36
N SER A 152 16.45 5.86 19.63
CA SER A 152 17.90 6.10 19.56
C SER A 152 18.43 6.85 20.80
N THR A 153 17.62 7.69 21.44
CA THR A 153 18.00 8.39 22.69
C THR A 153 17.86 7.51 23.92
N ALA A 154 16.92 6.57 23.94
CA ALA A 154 16.81 5.54 25.00
C ALA A 154 18.03 4.59 25.03
N SER A 155 18.62 4.29 23.88
CA SER A 155 19.83 3.45 23.76
C SER A 155 21.10 4.15 24.30
N ARG A 156 21.22 5.48 24.17
CA ARG A 156 22.39 6.25 24.64
C ARG A 156 22.40 6.53 26.15
N SER A 157 21.25 6.56 26.82
CA SER A 157 21.15 6.85 28.26
C SER A 157 21.33 5.62 29.16
N ALA A 158 21.21 4.40 28.61
CA ALA A 158 21.41 3.16 29.37
C ALA A 158 22.90 2.76 29.55
N GLY A 159 23.84 3.44 28.89
CA GLY A 159 25.26 3.08 28.84
C GLY A 159 26.20 3.83 29.78
N THR A 160 25.71 4.73 30.64
CA THR A 160 26.58 5.53 31.55
C THR A 160 26.13 5.38 33.00
N ARG A 161 26.47 4.25 33.63
CA ARG A 161 26.53 4.19 35.10
C ARG A 161 27.96 4.56 35.51
N PRO A 162 28.20 5.67 36.23
CA PRO A 162 29.54 6.03 36.67
C PRO A 162 30.00 5.02 37.73
N TRP A 163 31.20 4.48 37.52
CA TRP A 163 31.97 3.78 38.54
C TRP A 163 32.33 4.82 39.62
N ILE A 164 31.73 4.70 40.80
CA ILE A 164 32.15 5.44 41.99
C ILE A 164 33.16 4.53 42.71
N PRO A 165 34.33 5.08 43.14
CA PRO A 165 35.46 4.30 43.67
C PRO A 165 35.14 3.52 44.95
#